data_AF-A0A2Z4MJ64-F1
#
_entry.id   AF-A0A2Z4MJ64-F1
#
_cell.length_a   1.000
_cell.length_b   1.000
_cell.length_c   1.000
_cell.angle_alpha   90.00
_cell.angle_beta   90.00
_cell.angle_gamma   90.00
#
_symmetry.space_group_name_H-M   'P 1'
#
loop_
_entity.id
_entity.type
_entity.pdbx_description
1 polymer ?
#
loop_
_entity_poly.entity_id
_entity_poly.type
_entity_poly.pdbx_seq_one_letter_code
_entity_poly.pdbx_strand_id
1 'polypeptide(L)'
;MSLTEIQPSKHPNLDCIGASIYTVLKYRNFSALETAWKQCGAIYLKTQDSPYGDINGQYMRTVAELRWIHNIRVEGGAEPQDDLFLANIQERLEREIPIIVLCNMAELPYNPYYQDLPEMHSIIVTGREDNQLLIVDDYYRYKGLLPIEQFLQASNSSYRDAGTGEWYPLHNRSFELVLSDSLHPTPDQLLEAVTSNLSVLEGRCDTSQIKRELDLPDDVNVEVGLKSLDPFLKDVEAFLASGVEITDDHLDILNHSLISMAQTRAMYANVLQAISEKYENFGELAEQYRSIGHQWKITTNMILKAFDSNRSDMVHRVLQKISIIKTQEFEAVTKTREVLERVGVVV
;
A
#
# COMPACT_ATOMS: atom_id res chain seq x y z
N MET A 1 -1.69 -15.57 22.40
CA MET A 1 -2.91 -14.91 21.91
C MET A 1 -3.62 -15.95 21.09
N SER A 2 -4.88 -16.24 21.39
CA SER A 2 -5.70 -17.15 20.60
C SER A 2 -6.04 -16.51 19.25
N LEU A 3 -6.22 -17.32 18.20
CA LEU A 3 -6.62 -16.84 16.87
C LEU A 3 -7.92 -16.01 16.93
N THR A 4 -8.87 -16.45 17.75
CA THR A 4 -10.15 -15.78 17.96
C THR A 4 -10.05 -14.48 18.78
N GLU A 5 -8.88 -14.13 19.33
CA GLU A 5 -8.64 -12.89 20.06
C GLU A 5 -8.17 -11.75 19.15
N ILE A 6 -7.79 -12.03 17.90
CA ILE A 6 -7.37 -11.00 16.93
C ILE A 6 -8.43 -9.91 16.83
N GLN A 7 -8.03 -8.65 16.92
CA GLN A 7 -8.89 -7.48 16.80
C GLN A 7 -8.44 -6.64 15.62
N PRO A 8 -9.36 -5.87 15.00
CA PRO A 8 -8.99 -4.87 14.02
C PRO A 8 -7.91 -3.93 14.59
N SER A 9 -6.82 -3.78 13.86
CA SER A 9 -5.73 -2.88 14.19
C SER A 9 -5.96 -1.49 13.61
N LYS A 10 -5.52 -0.47 14.35
CA LYS A 10 -5.55 0.91 13.87
C LYS A 10 -4.20 1.24 13.25
N HIS A 11 -4.08 1.06 11.94
CA HIS A 11 -2.92 1.54 11.20
C HIS A 11 -3.33 2.55 10.13
N PRO A 12 -3.07 3.86 10.34
CA PRO A 12 -3.65 4.94 9.51
C PRO A 12 -3.08 5.03 8.09
N ASN A 13 -2.07 4.23 7.78
CA ASN A 13 -1.23 4.38 6.58
C ASN A 13 -1.13 3.10 5.74
N LEU A 14 -2.06 2.15 5.89
CA LEU A 14 -2.09 0.93 5.07
C LEU A 14 -3.44 0.83 4.35
N ASP A 15 -3.41 0.26 3.15
CA ASP A 15 -4.60 -0.22 2.44
C ASP A 15 -5.20 -1.45 3.13
N CYS A 16 -6.30 -1.99 2.61
CA CYS A 16 -6.97 -3.15 3.21
C CYS A 16 -6.03 -4.37 3.36
N ILE A 17 -5.25 -4.68 2.31
CA ILE A 17 -4.32 -5.82 2.30
C ILE A 17 -3.19 -5.58 3.29
N GLY A 18 -2.53 -4.42 3.23
CA GLY A 18 -1.45 -4.05 4.14
C GLY A 18 -1.90 -4.05 5.59
N ALA A 19 -3.10 -3.55 5.89
CA ALA A 19 -3.66 -3.57 7.24
C ALA A 19 -3.93 -5.02 7.72
N SER A 20 -4.46 -5.87 6.84
CA SER A 20 -4.67 -7.29 7.13
C SER A 20 -3.34 -8.00 7.43
N ILE A 21 -2.31 -7.73 6.63
CA ILE A 21 -0.96 -8.25 6.83
C ILE A 21 -0.37 -7.75 8.15
N TYR A 22 -0.51 -6.47 8.48
CA TYR A 22 -0.08 -5.89 9.75
C TYR A 22 -0.70 -6.60 10.93
N THR A 23 -2.01 -6.82 10.91
CA THR A 23 -2.75 -7.51 11.97
C THR A 23 -2.28 -8.95 12.13
N VAL A 24 -2.07 -9.68 11.03
CA VAL A 24 -1.51 -11.05 11.07
C VAL A 24 -0.10 -11.06 11.64
N LEU A 25 0.79 -10.18 11.18
CA LEU A 25 2.17 -10.11 11.68
C LEU A 25 2.21 -9.76 13.17
N LYS A 26 1.35 -8.83 13.61
CA LYS A 26 1.19 -8.46 15.02
C LYS A 26 0.72 -9.64 15.86
N TYR A 27 -0.29 -10.38 15.40
CA TYR A 27 -0.76 -11.61 16.07
C TYR A 27 0.37 -12.64 16.22
N ARG A 28 1.20 -12.80 15.20
CA ARG A 28 2.36 -13.70 15.20
C ARG A 28 3.55 -13.18 16.01
N ASN A 29 3.40 -12.04 16.71
CA ASN A 29 4.46 -11.35 17.44
C ASN A 29 5.71 -11.11 16.58
N PHE A 30 5.51 -10.78 15.30
CA PHE A 30 6.61 -10.46 14.42
C PHE A 30 7.33 -9.21 14.92
N SER A 31 8.58 -9.38 15.31
CA SER A 31 9.36 -8.40 16.05
C SER A 31 9.85 -7.21 15.23
N ALA A 32 9.96 -7.38 13.92
CA ALA A 32 10.36 -6.34 12.96
C ALA A 32 9.15 -5.73 12.22
N LEU A 33 7.98 -5.72 12.86
CA LEU A 33 6.72 -5.24 12.28
C LEU A 33 6.83 -3.84 11.67
N GLU A 34 7.44 -2.91 12.40
CA GLU A 34 7.51 -1.50 12.01
C GLU A 34 8.39 -1.24 10.78
N THR A 35 9.25 -2.20 10.40
CA THR A 35 10.16 -2.10 9.25
C THR A 35 9.74 -2.97 8.07
N ALA A 36 8.63 -3.72 8.19
CA ALA A 36 8.15 -4.61 7.13
C ALA A 36 7.86 -3.84 5.83
N TRP A 37 7.29 -2.64 5.96
CA TRP A 37 7.14 -1.65 4.89
C TRP A 37 8.30 -0.66 4.92
N LYS A 38 9.01 -0.57 3.81
CA LYS A 38 10.29 0.12 3.69
C LYS A 38 10.50 0.82 2.35
N GLN A 39 9.62 0.61 1.37
CA GLN A 39 9.67 1.32 0.11
C GLN A 39 9.45 2.83 0.29
N CYS A 40 10.29 3.63 -0.37
CA CYS A 40 10.13 5.07 -0.51
C CYS A 40 10.71 5.53 -1.85
N GLY A 41 9.94 5.40 -2.92
CA GLY A 41 10.26 5.86 -4.27
C GLY A 41 9.43 7.06 -4.72
N ALA A 42 9.59 7.45 -5.97
CA ALA A 42 8.73 8.41 -6.65
C ALA A 42 8.65 8.02 -8.12
N ILE A 43 7.53 7.44 -8.53
CA ILE A 43 7.32 6.92 -9.88
C ILE A 43 6.10 7.60 -10.46
N TYR A 44 6.24 8.14 -11.67
CA TYR A 44 5.12 8.61 -12.47
C TYR A 44 4.76 7.54 -13.50
N LEU A 45 3.49 7.13 -13.49
CA LEU A 45 2.91 6.12 -14.37
C LEU A 45 1.87 6.77 -15.26
N LYS A 46 2.01 6.64 -16.57
CA LYS A 46 1.08 7.25 -17.53
C LYS A 46 0.66 6.24 -18.60
N THR A 47 -0.62 5.88 -18.58
CA THR A 47 -1.28 5.16 -19.68
C THR A 47 -1.76 6.14 -20.75
N GLN A 48 -2.10 5.63 -21.94
CA GLN A 48 -2.65 6.46 -23.01
C GLN A 48 -4.02 7.06 -22.65
N ASP A 49 -4.82 6.31 -21.88
CA ASP A 49 -6.19 6.70 -21.53
C ASP A 49 -6.28 7.55 -20.25
N SER A 50 -5.20 7.63 -19.47
CA SER A 50 -5.20 8.43 -18.23
C SER A 50 -5.04 9.92 -18.56
N PRO A 51 -5.89 10.82 -18.01
CA PRO A 51 -5.83 12.25 -18.31
C PRO A 51 -4.51 12.90 -17.87
N TYR A 52 -3.97 12.52 -16.71
CA TYR A 52 -2.74 13.10 -16.15
C TYR A 52 -1.81 12.09 -15.44
N GLY A 53 -2.07 10.78 -15.56
CA GLY A 53 -1.27 9.71 -14.96
C GLY A 53 -1.40 9.62 -13.44
N ASP A 54 -0.55 8.81 -12.82
CA ASP A 54 -0.52 8.51 -11.39
C ASP A 54 0.90 8.64 -10.84
N ILE A 55 1.05 9.06 -9.59
CA ILE A 55 2.33 9.02 -8.87
C ILE A 55 2.28 8.00 -7.73
N ASN A 56 3.30 7.14 -7.67
CA ASN A 56 3.36 6.07 -6.68
C ASN A 56 4.69 6.12 -5.91
N GLY A 57 4.62 5.94 -4.59
CA GLY A 57 5.78 5.78 -3.74
C GLY A 57 6.36 4.35 -3.74
N GLN A 58 5.59 3.38 -4.20
CA GLN A 58 5.99 1.98 -4.30
C GLN A 58 6.57 1.68 -5.68
N TYR A 59 7.69 0.97 -5.69
CA TYR A 59 8.44 0.55 -6.88
C TYR A 59 8.61 -0.97 -6.99
N MET A 60 8.01 -1.72 -6.06
CA MET A 60 7.80 -3.17 -6.09
C MET A 60 6.47 -3.52 -5.43
N ARG A 61 5.90 -4.68 -5.81
CA ARG A 61 4.67 -5.18 -5.18
C ARG A 61 4.88 -5.52 -3.70
N THR A 62 3.83 -5.40 -2.90
CA THR A 62 3.84 -5.72 -1.45
C THR A 62 4.41 -7.11 -1.15
N VAL A 63 4.11 -8.12 -1.97
CA VAL A 63 4.66 -9.48 -1.81
C VAL A 63 6.18 -9.51 -1.98
N ALA A 64 6.71 -8.78 -2.97
CA ALA A 64 8.15 -8.66 -3.18
C ALA A 64 8.82 -7.90 -2.03
N GLU A 65 8.18 -6.82 -1.55
CA GLU A 65 8.67 -6.05 -0.41
C GLU A 65 8.73 -6.86 0.87
N LEU A 66 7.69 -7.64 1.20
CA LEU A 66 7.66 -8.48 2.39
C LEU A 66 8.75 -9.56 2.38
N ARG A 67 9.05 -10.10 1.20
CA ARG A 67 10.15 -11.04 1.02
C ARG A 67 11.50 -10.35 1.14
N TRP A 68 11.62 -9.13 0.62
CA TRP A 68 12.84 -8.34 0.67
C TRP A 68 13.22 -8.02 2.13
N ILE A 69 14.43 -8.40 2.52
CA ILE A 69 15.04 -8.26 3.87
C ILE A 69 14.35 -9.08 4.98
N HIS A 70 13.02 -9.13 5.03
CA HIS A 70 12.27 -9.77 6.12
C HIS A 70 11.93 -11.25 5.84
N ASN A 71 12.13 -11.71 4.59
CA ASN A 71 11.87 -13.09 4.15
C ASN A 71 10.46 -13.59 4.53
N ILE A 72 9.47 -12.69 4.57
CA ILE A 72 8.08 -13.04 4.76
C ILE A 72 7.55 -13.52 3.42
N ARG A 73 7.13 -14.78 3.35
CA ARG A 73 6.49 -15.34 2.16
C ARG A 73 4.98 -15.20 2.27
N VAL A 74 4.36 -14.87 1.15
CA VAL A 74 2.91 -14.90 0.99
C VAL A 74 2.58 -16.16 0.19
N GLU A 75 1.89 -17.10 0.81
CA GLU A 75 1.53 -18.38 0.19
C GLU A 75 0.02 -18.49 0.07
N GLY A 76 -0.47 -18.79 -1.12
CA GLY A 76 -1.90 -18.76 -1.40
C GLY A 76 -2.21 -18.86 -2.88
N GLY A 77 -3.51 -18.83 -3.18
CA GLY A 77 -4.02 -19.00 -4.53
C GLY A 77 -5.54 -18.87 -4.59
N ALA A 78 -6.06 -19.01 -5.80
CA ALA A 78 -7.49 -19.15 -6.06
C ALA A 78 -7.91 -20.62 -5.91
N GLU A 79 -9.07 -20.88 -5.32
CA GLU A 79 -9.64 -22.21 -5.16
C GLU A 79 -11.07 -22.26 -5.72
N PRO A 80 -11.27 -22.65 -6.99
CA PRO A 80 -12.56 -22.52 -7.65
C PRO A 80 -13.70 -23.33 -7.03
N GLN A 81 -13.40 -24.33 -6.20
CA GLN A 81 -14.40 -25.19 -5.56
C GLN A 81 -14.64 -24.77 -4.10
N ASP A 82 -15.86 -24.34 -3.80
CA ASP A 82 -16.24 -23.82 -2.47
C ASP A 82 -15.99 -24.83 -1.34
N ASP A 83 -16.31 -26.11 -1.55
CA ASP A 83 -16.08 -27.16 -0.54
C ASP A 83 -14.60 -27.34 -0.22
N LEU A 84 -13.74 -27.30 -1.25
CA LEU A 84 -12.29 -27.40 -1.08
C LEU A 84 -11.73 -26.13 -0.43
N PHE A 85 -12.24 -24.96 -0.79
CA PHE A 85 -11.88 -23.69 -0.18
C PHE A 85 -12.20 -23.67 1.32
N LEU A 86 -13.40 -24.09 1.72
CA LEU A 86 -13.80 -24.17 3.13
C LEU A 86 -13.00 -25.22 3.90
N ALA A 87 -12.70 -26.37 3.29
CA ALA A 87 -11.85 -27.40 3.92
C ALA A 87 -10.43 -26.85 4.16
N ASN A 88 -9.88 -26.16 3.18
CA ASN A 88 -8.57 -25.50 3.27
C ASN A 88 -8.54 -24.37 4.32
N ILE A 89 -9.66 -23.67 4.51
CA ILE A 89 -9.81 -22.70 5.61
C ILE A 89 -9.80 -23.43 6.95
N GLN A 90 -10.62 -24.47 7.09
CA GLN A 90 -10.75 -25.25 8.32
C GLN A 90 -9.40 -25.84 8.77
N GLU A 91 -8.64 -26.44 7.86
CA GLU A 91 -7.32 -27.01 8.16
C GLU A 91 -6.35 -25.96 8.74
N ARG A 92 -6.34 -24.75 8.17
CA ARG A 92 -5.48 -23.66 8.64
C ARG A 92 -5.91 -23.11 9.99
N LEU A 93 -7.22 -22.98 10.22
CA LEU A 93 -7.76 -22.57 11.51
C LEU A 93 -7.40 -23.58 12.62
N GLU A 94 -7.44 -24.89 12.34
CA GLU A 94 -7.02 -25.96 13.27
C GLU A 94 -5.53 -25.90 13.61
N ARG A 95 -4.72 -25.33 12.72
CA ARG A 95 -3.28 -25.08 12.90
C ARG A 95 -2.98 -23.70 13.50
N GLU A 96 -4.00 -22.97 13.94
CA GLU A 96 -3.92 -21.60 14.48
C GLU A 96 -3.31 -20.58 13.49
N ILE A 97 -3.51 -20.80 12.19
CA ILE A 97 -3.03 -19.92 11.11
C ILE A 97 -4.16 -18.99 10.68
N PRO A 98 -4.03 -17.65 10.85
CA PRO A 98 -4.99 -16.70 10.28
C PRO A 98 -4.86 -16.66 8.76
N ILE A 99 -5.98 -16.45 8.08
CA ILE A 99 -6.07 -16.52 6.62
C ILE A 99 -6.59 -15.18 6.14
N ILE A 100 -5.88 -14.56 5.20
CA ILE A 100 -6.38 -13.37 4.51
C ILE A 100 -7.14 -13.82 3.27
N VAL A 101 -8.37 -13.35 3.12
CA VAL A 101 -9.26 -13.69 2.01
C VAL A 101 -9.62 -12.42 1.26
N LEU A 102 -9.55 -12.48 -0.08
CA LEU A 102 -10.05 -11.42 -0.93
C LEU A 102 -11.54 -11.62 -1.17
N CYS A 103 -12.30 -10.55 -0.97
CA CYS A 103 -13.75 -10.53 -1.05
C CYS A 103 -14.20 -9.31 -1.87
N ASN A 104 -15.37 -9.42 -2.50
CA ASN A 104 -16.07 -8.27 -3.05
C ASN A 104 -16.80 -7.57 -1.91
N MET A 105 -16.49 -6.28 -1.69
CA MET A 105 -17.10 -5.52 -0.61
C MET A 105 -18.61 -5.29 -0.76
N ALA A 106 -19.13 -5.30 -2.00
CA ALA A 106 -20.56 -5.19 -2.26
C ALA A 106 -21.34 -6.41 -1.73
N GLU A 107 -20.65 -7.51 -1.40
CA GLU A 107 -21.23 -8.73 -0.86
C GLU A 107 -21.03 -8.84 0.66
N LEU A 108 -20.54 -7.80 1.33
CA LEU A 108 -20.30 -7.80 2.78
C LEU A 108 -21.36 -6.96 3.51
N PRO A 109 -22.30 -7.57 4.26
CA PRO A 109 -23.50 -6.86 4.76
C PRO A 109 -23.22 -5.84 5.89
N TYR A 110 -22.05 -5.92 6.54
CA TYR A 110 -21.63 -4.93 7.53
C TYR A 110 -20.94 -3.71 6.88
N ASN A 111 -20.61 -3.79 5.59
CA ASN A 111 -19.89 -2.75 4.88
C ASN A 111 -20.84 -1.58 4.55
N PRO A 112 -20.43 -0.31 4.74
CA PRO A 112 -21.23 0.85 4.36
C PRO A 112 -21.64 0.92 2.88
N TYR A 113 -20.92 0.22 2.00
CA TYR A 113 -21.16 0.18 0.55
C TYR A 113 -21.72 -1.17 0.07
N TYR A 114 -22.32 -1.94 0.98
CA TYR A 114 -23.00 -3.19 0.66
C TYR A 114 -24.00 -2.97 -0.49
N GLN A 115 -23.92 -3.82 -1.53
CA GLN A 115 -24.69 -3.75 -2.79
C GLN A 115 -24.43 -2.55 -3.72
N ASP A 116 -23.57 -1.60 -3.33
CA ASP A 116 -23.34 -0.37 -4.08
C ASP A 116 -21.99 -0.34 -4.81
N LEU A 117 -20.92 -0.77 -4.16
CA LEU A 117 -19.55 -0.62 -4.66
C LEU A 117 -18.85 -1.98 -4.79
N PRO A 118 -18.76 -2.57 -6.00
CA PRO A 118 -18.19 -3.89 -6.18
C PRO A 118 -16.66 -3.86 -6.29
N GLU A 119 -15.95 -3.38 -5.26
CA GLU A 119 -14.48 -3.34 -5.24
C GLU A 119 -13.87 -4.51 -4.45
N MET A 120 -12.60 -4.81 -4.74
CA MET A 120 -11.83 -5.82 -4.03
C MET A 120 -11.47 -5.31 -2.63
N HIS A 121 -11.70 -6.16 -1.64
CA HIS A 121 -11.38 -5.90 -0.25
C HIS A 121 -10.77 -7.14 0.40
N SER A 122 -10.00 -6.97 1.47
CA SER A 122 -9.41 -8.09 2.19
C SER A 122 -9.93 -8.17 3.63
N ILE A 123 -10.26 -9.38 4.06
CA ILE A 123 -10.64 -9.70 5.43
C ILE A 123 -9.78 -10.84 5.97
N ILE A 124 -9.70 -10.97 7.29
CA ILE A 124 -8.98 -12.06 7.96
C ILE A 124 -10.01 -13.04 8.54
N VAL A 125 -9.91 -14.32 8.19
CA VAL A 125 -10.66 -15.40 8.84
C VAL A 125 -9.87 -15.91 10.04
N THR A 126 -10.52 -15.94 11.21
CA THR A 126 -9.88 -16.17 12.52
C THR A 126 -10.57 -17.27 13.35
N GLY A 127 -11.67 -17.82 12.86
CA GLY A 127 -12.37 -18.88 13.53
C GLY A 127 -13.60 -19.34 12.76
N ARG A 128 -14.25 -20.38 13.27
CA ARG A 128 -15.50 -20.92 12.76
C ARG A 128 -16.41 -21.29 13.92
N GLU A 129 -17.68 -20.93 13.80
CA GLU A 129 -18.74 -21.29 14.73
C GLU A 129 -19.91 -21.84 13.90
N ASP A 130 -20.14 -23.15 13.99
CA ASP A 130 -21.17 -23.86 13.22
C ASP A 130 -21.12 -23.54 11.70
N ASN A 131 -22.13 -22.82 11.21
CA ASN A 131 -22.30 -22.42 9.81
C ASN A 131 -21.87 -20.96 9.54
N GLN A 132 -21.00 -20.41 10.39
CA GLN A 132 -20.48 -19.05 10.30
C GLN A 132 -18.97 -19.02 10.49
N LEU A 133 -18.32 -18.04 9.87
CA LEU A 133 -16.90 -17.76 10.04
C LEU A 133 -16.73 -16.51 10.90
N LEU A 134 -15.80 -16.56 11.86
CA LEU A 134 -15.39 -15.38 12.60
C LEU A 134 -14.36 -14.62 11.77
N ILE A 135 -14.71 -13.40 11.37
CA ILE A 135 -13.86 -12.55 10.54
C ILE A 135 -13.42 -11.28 11.26
N VAL A 136 -12.30 -10.73 10.80
CA VAL A 136 -11.75 -9.43 11.19
C VAL A 136 -11.55 -8.62 9.91
N ASP A 137 -12.07 -7.41 9.90
CA ASP A 137 -11.91 -6.43 8.84
C ASP A 137 -11.23 -5.19 9.43
N ASP A 138 -9.95 -5.02 9.09
CA ASP A 138 -9.12 -3.92 9.61
C ASP A 138 -9.57 -2.55 9.08
N TYR A 139 -9.97 -2.49 7.81
CA TYR A 139 -10.28 -1.23 7.16
C TYR A 139 -11.58 -0.62 7.72
N TYR A 140 -12.62 -1.44 7.85
CA TYR A 140 -13.92 -1.02 8.41
C TYR A 140 -14.02 -1.20 9.92
N ARG A 141 -12.96 -1.67 10.58
CA ARG A 141 -12.88 -1.90 12.03
C ARG A 141 -13.99 -2.83 12.54
N TYR A 142 -14.28 -3.86 11.78
CA TYR A 142 -15.32 -4.83 12.08
C TYR A 142 -14.71 -6.15 12.55
N LYS A 143 -15.35 -6.75 13.55
CA LYS A 143 -15.12 -8.14 13.94
C LYS A 143 -16.46 -8.78 14.24
N GLY A 144 -16.71 -9.94 13.66
CA GLY A 144 -17.97 -10.62 13.87
C GLY A 144 -18.11 -11.88 13.04
N LEU A 145 -19.28 -12.50 13.17
CA LEU A 145 -19.64 -13.72 12.48
C LEU A 145 -20.24 -13.39 11.11
N LEU A 146 -19.73 -14.04 10.07
CA LEU A 146 -20.24 -13.97 8.71
C LEU A 146 -20.80 -15.36 8.31
N PRO A 147 -22.07 -15.48 7.89
CA PRO A 147 -22.60 -16.74 7.37
C PRO A 147 -21.75 -17.28 6.23
N ILE A 148 -21.51 -18.60 6.19
CA ILE A 148 -20.67 -19.24 5.17
C ILE A 148 -21.17 -18.94 3.75
N GLU A 149 -22.49 -18.95 3.53
CA GLU A 149 -23.09 -18.63 2.23
C GLU A 149 -22.70 -17.22 1.75
N GLN A 150 -22.82 -16.22 2.64
CA GLN A 150 -22.44 -14.84 2.33
C GLN A 150 -20.93 -14.70 2.11
N PHE A 151 -20.13 -15.40 2.92
CA PHE A 151 -18.68 -15.43 2.77
C PHE A 151 -18.27 -15.97 1.39
N LEU A 152 -18.84 -17.11 0.97
CA LEU A 152 -18.57 -17.71 -0.34
C LEU A 152 -19.03 -16.82 -1.49
N GLN A 153 -20.20 -16.19 -1.37
CA GLN A 153 -20.67 -15.21 -2.33
C GLN A 153 -19.68 -14.04 -2.47
N ALA A 154 -19.17 -13.53 -1.34
CA ALA A 154 -18.20 -12.45 -1.34
C ALA A 154 -16.83 -12.88 -1.90
N SER A 155 -16.33 -14.08 -1.59
CA SER A 155 -15.01 -14.55 -2.03
C SER A 155 -14.98 -15.08 -3.47
N ASN A 156 -16.12 -15.52 -4.01
CA ASN A 156 -16.21 -16.12 -5.35
C ASN A 156 -16.81 -15.19 -6.42
N SER A 157 -17.24 -13.98 -6.04
CA SER A 157 -17.76 -12.98 -6.97
C SER A 157 -16.66 -12.25 -7.75
N SER A 158 -17.08 -11.38 -8.67
CA SER A 158 -16.19 -10.48 -9.40
C SER A 158 -16.24 -9.08 -8.80
N TYR A 159 -15.13 -8.37 -8.87
CA TYR A 159 -15.04 -6.95 -8.54
C TYR A 159 -14.74 -6.14 -9.80
N ARG A 160 -15.00 -4.84 -9.74
CA ARG A 160 -14.66 -3.86 -10.76
C ARG A 160 -13.41 -3.12 -10.32
N ASP A 161 -12.37 -3.12 -11.13
CA ASP A 161 -11.15 -2.36 -10.85
C ASP A 161 -11.41 -0.87 -11.05
N ALA A 162 -11.08 -0.05 -10.06
CA ALA A 162 -11.33 1.39 -10.11
C ALA A 162 -10.46 2.11 -11.18
N GLY A 163 -9.29 1.56 -11.51
CA GLY A 163 -8.37 2.15 -12.47
C GLY A 163 -8.74 1.85 -13.92
N THR A 164 -9.10 0.60 -14.22
CA THR A 164 -9.41 0.15 -15.59
C THR A 164 -10.91 0.12 -15.89
N GLY A 165 -11.74 0.03 -14.85
CA GLY A 165 -13.18 -0.20 -14.96
C GLY A 165 -13.55 -1.62 -15.39
N GLU A 166 -12.59 -2.52 -15.56
CA GLU A 166 -12.78 -3.91 -15.96
C GLU A 166 -13.23 -4.79 -14.79
N TRP A 167 -13.89 -5.90 -15.11
CA TRP A 167 -14.36 -6.87 -14.12
C TRP A 167 -13.38 -8.04 -13.98
N TYR A 168 -12.97 -8.31 -12.75
CA TYR A 168 -12.03 -9.37 -12.41
C TYR A 168 -12.63 -10.36 -11.41
N PRO A 169 -12.52 -11.67 -11.65
CA PRO A 169 -13.04 -12.67 -10.73
C PRO A 169 -12.09 -12.91 -9.54
N LEU A 170 -12.64 -13.03 -8.33
CA LEU A 170 -11.87 -13.34 -7.13
C LEU A 170 -11.52 -14.82 -7.00
N HIS A 171 -12.44 -15.71 -7.39
CA HIS A 171 -12.24 -17.17 -7.38
C HIS A 171 -11.71 -17.72 -6.04
N ASN A 172 -12.32 -17.30 -4.93
CA ASN A 172 -11.96 -17.75 -3.58
C ASN A 172 -10.47 -17.56 -3.28
N ARG A 173 -9.91 -16.41 -3.65
CA ARG A 173 -8.49 -16.14 -3.45
C ARG A 173 -8.20 -15.88 -1.98
N SER A 174 -7.26 -16.65 -1.44
CA SER A 174 -6.78 -16.48 -0.07
C SER A 174 -5.27 -16.69 0.02
N PHE A 175 -4.68 -16.17 1.08
CA PHE A 175 -3.27 -16.35 1.38
C PHE A 175 -2.97 -16.31 2.87
N GLU A 176 -1.88 -16.97 3.25
CA GLU A 176 -1.28 -16.92 4.57
C GLU A 176 0.12 -16.31 4.51
N LEU A 177 0.60 -15.86 5.67
CA LEU A 177 1.96 -15.38 5.85
C LEU A 177 2.84 -16.48 6.44
N VAL A 178 3.87 -16.87 5.69
CA VAL A 178 4.88 -17.84 6.13
C VAL A 178 6.13 -17.07 6.53
N LEU A 179 6.42 -17.11 7.84
CA LEU A 179 7.56 -16.44 8.45
C LEU A 179 8.76 -17.40 8.50
N SER A 180 9.95 -16.91 8.19
CA SER A 180 11.22 -17.62 8.44
C SER A 180 11.54 -17.62 9.95
N ASP A 181 12.45 -18.45 10.45
CA ASP A 181 12.84 -18.42 11.88
C ASP A 181 13.84 -17.29 12.21
N SER A 182 14.49 -16.69 11.19
CA SER A 182 15.45 -15.59 11.34
C SER A 182 14.81 -14.23 11.05
N LEU A 183 13.95 -13.74 11.96
CA LEU A 183 13.00 -12.64 11.69
C LEU A 183 13.48 -11.23 12.02
N HIS A 184 14.75 -11.07 12.40
CA HIS A 184 15.29 -9.76 12.75
C HIS A 184 16.28 -9.29 11.69
N PRO A 185 15.88 -8.37 10.80
CA PRO A 185 16.83 -7.78 9.89
C PRO A 185 17.86 -6.98 10.69
N THR A 186 19.14 -7.17 10.36
CA THR A 186 20.20 -6.38 10.97
C THR A 186 20.10 -4.93 10.46
N PRO A 187 20.65 -3.96 11.20
CA PRO A 187 20.77 -2.60 10.69
C PRO A 187 21.49 -2.51 9.34
N ASP A 188 22.47 -3.38 9.07
CA ASP A 188 23.15 -3.43 7.76
C ASP A 188 22.21 -3.90 6.63
N GLN A 189 21.32 -4.86 6.90
CA GLN A 189 20.32 -5.30 5.93
C GLN A 189 19.28 -4.21 5.68
N LEU A 190 18.86 -3.47 6.71
CA LEU A 190 17.95 -2.33 6.54
C LEU A 190 18.61 -1.16 5.81
N LEU A 191 19.94 -1.01 5.90
CA LEU A 191 20.69 -0.02 5.13
C LEU A 191 20.61 -0.27 3.63
N GLU A 192 20.49 -1.53 3.19
CA GLU A 192 20.23 -1.90 1.80
C GLU A 192 18.93 -1.24 1.29
N ALA A 193 17.89 -1.18 2.13
CA ALA A 193 16.64 -0.52 1.78
C ALA A 193 16.81 0.99 1.60
N VAL A 194 17.60 1.63 2.47
CA VAL A 194 17.93 3.06 2.34
C VAL A 194 18.65 3.32 1.02
N THR A 195 19.65 2.51 0.66
CA THR A 195 20.39 2.65 -0.60
C THR A 195 19.48 2.43 -1.81
N SER A 196 18.62 1.40 -1.77
CA SER A 196 17.65 1.12 -2.83
C SER A 196 16.67 2.29 -3.02
N ASN A 197 16.07 2.79 -1.94
CA ASN A 197 15.16 3.93 -1.96
C ASN A 197 15.85 5.18 -2.51
N LEU A 198 17.08 5.47 -2.08
CA LEU A 198 17.83 6.61 -2.60
C LEU A 198 18.08 6.50 -4.10
N SER A 199 18.48 5.32 -4.59
CA SER A 199 18.67 5.08 -6.03
C SER A 199 17.38 5.33 -6.81
N VAL A 200 16.22 4.90 -6.29
CA VAL A 200 14.92 5.13 -6.93
C VAL A 200 14.55 6.61 -6.89
N LEU A 201 14.66 7.28 -5.74
CA LEU A 201 14.34 8.71 -5.59
C LEU A 201 15.21 9.62 -6.45
N GLU A 202 16.45 9.22 -6.75
CA GLU A 202 17.33 9.95 -7.64
C GLU A 202 17.14 9.61 -9.13
N GLY A 203 16.31 8.62 -9.45
CA GLY A 203 16.08 8.15 -10.81
C GLY A 203 17.25 7.36 -11.39
N ARG A 204 18.04 6.67 -10.56
CA ARG A 204 19.21 5.88 -10.97
C ARG A 204 18.92 4.38 -11.14
N CYS A 205 17.67 3.95 -11.01
CA CYS A 205 17.26 2.55 -11.19
C CYS A 205 16.88 2.22 -12.64
N ASP A 206 16.88 0.92 -12.98
CA ASP A 206 16.38 0.42 -14.26
C ASP A 206 14.85 0.50 -14.32
N THR A 207 14.30 1.33 -15.22
CA THR A 207 12.86 1.46 -15.43
C THR A 207 12.22 0.15 -15.90
N SER A 208 12.96 -0.68 -16.64
CA SER A 208 12.49 -1.99 -17.08
C SER A 208 12.38 -2.96 -15.89
N GLN A 209 13.23 -2.82 -14.87
CA GLN A 209 13.08 -3.55 -13.62
C GLN A 209 11.83 -3.10 -12.88
N ILE A 210 11.57 -1.80 -12.75
CA ILE A 210 10.36 -1.28 -12.10
C ILE A 210 9.10 -1.82 -12.77
N LYS A 211 9.03 -1.80 -14.11
CA LYS A 211 7.90 -2.39 -14.85
C LYS A 211 7.66 -3.86 -14.49
N ARG A 212 8.72 -4.67 -14.41
CA ARG A 212 8.60 -6.10 -14.03
C ARG A 212 8.16 -6.28 -12.57
N GLU A 213 8.73 -5.50 -11.66
CA GLU A 213 8.43 -5.61 -10.22
C GLU A 213 6.98 -5.22 -9.90
N LEU A 214 6.44 -4.24 -10.64
CA LEU A 214 5.07 -3.76 -10.54
C LEU A 214 4.09 -4.45 -11.47
N ASP A 215 4.55 -5.36 -12.35
CA ASP A 215 3.71 -6.08 -13.31
C ASP A 215 2.97 -5.14 -14.28
N LEU A 216 3.66 -4.09 -14.73
CA LEU A 216 3.07 -3.06 -15.59
C LEU A 216 3.07 -3.50 -17.07
N PRO A 217 1.99 -3.22 -17.82
CA PRO A 217 1.98 -3.38 -19.26
C PRO A 217 3.08 -2.59 -19.98
N ASP A 218 3.49 -3.08 -21.16
CA ASP A 218 4.59 -2.49 -21.94
C ASP A 218 4.30 -1.05 -22.40
N ASP A 219 3.02 -0.72 -22.64
CA ASP A 219 2.54 0.58 -23.12
C ASP A 219 2.42 1.65 -22.03
N VAL A 220 2.58 1.29 -20.76
CA VAL A 220 2.66 2.26 -19.65
C VAL A 220 3.97 3.03 -19.75
N ASN A 221 3.90 4.36 -19.85
CA ASN A 221 5.08 5.20 -19.70
C ASN A 221 5.45 5.31 -18.21
N VAL A 222 6.73 5.11 -17.90
CA VAL A 222 7.25 5.07 -16.53
C VAL A 222 8.42 6.04 -16.41
N GLU A 223 8.28 7.03 -15.53
CA GLU A 223 9.35 7.93 -15.16
C GLU A 223 9.66 7.79 -13.67
N VAL A 224 10.94 7.74 -13.31
CA VAL A 224 11.38 7.41 -11.95
C VAL A 224 12.25 8.50 -11.34
N GLY A 225 12.13 8.66 -10.02
CA GLY A 225 12.83 9.64 -9.21
C GLY A 225 12.01 10.90 -8.99
N LEU A 226 12.43 11.76 -8.05
CA LEU A 226 11.69 12.98 -7.69
C LEU A 226 11.49 13.96 -8.86
N LYS A 227 12.28 13.83 -9.93
CA LYS A 227 12.09 14.59 -11.17
C LYS A 227 10.83 14.17 -11.93
N SER A 228 10.32 12.96 -11.73
CA SER A 228 9.07 12.48 -12.33
C SER A 228 7.83 13.23 -11.82
N LEU A 229 7.95 13.99 -10.72
CA LEU A 229 6.90 14.90 -10.28
C LEU A 229 6.69 16.07 -11.25
N ASP A 230 7.70 16.48 -12.03
CA ASP A 230 7.55 17.55 -13.02
C ASP A 230 6.56 17.23 -14.15
N PRO A 231 6.72 16.12 -14.89
CA PRO A 231 5.75 15.74 -15.90
C PRO A 231 4.36 15.46 -15.31
N PHE A 232 4.26 14.87 -14.12
CA PHE A 232 2.98 14.71 -13.42
C PHE A 232 2.28 16.06 -13.19
N LEU A 233 2.97 17.02 -12.56
CA LEU A 233 2.41 18.35 -12.30
C LEU A 233 1.98 19.03 -13.59
N LYS A 234 2.81 18.96 -14.63
CA LYS A 234 2.51 19.53 -15.95
C LYS A 234 1.28 18.90 -16.59
N ASP A 235 1.11 17.59 -16.48
CA ASP A 235 -0.03 16.89 -17.07
C ASP A 235 -1.33 17.20 -16.32
N VAL A 236 -1.29 17.33 -14.99
CA VAL A 236 -2.46 17.78 -14.21
C VAL A 236 -2.80 19.24 -14.56
N GLU A 237 -1.81 20.13 -14.69
CA GLU A 237 -2.03 21.52 -15.11
C GLU A 237 -2.63 21.61 -16.52
N ALA A 238 -2.13 20.80 -17.45
CA ALA A 238 -2.67 20.71 -18.81
C ALA A 238 -4.13 20.21 -18.81
N PHE A 239 -4.44 19.23 -17.97
CA PHE A 239 -5.81 18.75 -17.77
C PHE A 239 -6.73 19.86 -17.24
N LEU A 240 -6.32 20.62 -16.22
CA LEU A 240 -7.09 21.76 -15.71
C LEU A 240 -7.30 22.85 -16.78
N ALA A 241 -6.27 23.13 -17.58
CA ALA A 241 -6.33 24.13 -18.64
C ALA A 241 -7.21 23.71 -19.84
N SER A 242 -7.48 22.41 -19.99
CA SER A 242 -8.33 21.89 -21.08
C SER A 242 -9.80 22.29 -20.95
N GLY A 243 -10.24 22.69 -19.74
CA GLY A 243 -11.62 23.02 -19.44
C GLY A 243 -12.54 21.80 -19.27
N VAL A 244 -11.99 20.57 -19.30
CA VAL A 244 -12.72 19.36 -18.96
C VAL A 244 -13.15 19.40 -17.49
N GLU A 245 -14.40 19.01 -17.21
CA GLU A 245 -14.95 18.97 -15.86
C GLU A 245 -14.21 17.92 -15.00
N ILE A 246 -13.90 18.29 -13.76
CA ILE A 246 -13.25 17.40 -12.79
C ILE A 246 -14.33 16.53 -12.14
N THR A 247 -14.37 15.25 -12.48
CA THR A 247 -15.27 14.24 -11.91
C THR A 247 -14.74 13.68 -10.58
N ASP A 248 -15.55 12.85 -9.92
CA ASP A 248 -15.17 12.14 -8.69
C ASP A 248 -14.01 11.16 -8.96
N ASP A 249 -14.09 10.41 -10.06
CA ASP A 249 -13.02 9.51 -10.53
C ASP A 249 -11.67 10.24 -10.66
N HIS A 250 -11.67 11.48 -11.17
CA HIS A 250 -10.44 12.28 -11.24
C HIS A 250 -9.91 12.66 -9.86
N LEU A 251 -10.78 12.92 -8.88
CA LEU A 251 -10.33 13.20 -7.52
C LEU A 251 -9.84 11.93 -6.83
N ASP A 252 -10.48 10.77 -7.10
CA ASP A 252 -10.07 9.48 -6.55
C ASP A 252 -8.71 9.04 -7.04
N ILE A 253 -8.41 9.19 -8.34
CA ILE A 253 -7.08 8.93 -8.89
C ILE A 253 -6.04 9.79 -8.18
N LEU A 254 -6.24 11.12 -8.13
CA LEU A 254 -5.33 12.01 -7.39
C LEU A 254 -5.21 11.64 -5.91
N ASN A 255 -6.31 11.21 -5.27
CA ASN A 255 -6.28 10.78 -3.88
C ASN A 255 -5.36 9.58 -3.68
N HIS A 256 -5.52 8.55 -4.52
CA HIS A 256 -4.72 7.33 -4.54
C HIS A 256 -3.23 7.62 -4.75
N SER A 257 -2.90 8.51 -5.69
CA SER A 257 -1.52 8.92 -5.93
C SER A 257 -0.88 9.53 -4.68
N LEU A 258 -1.58 10.51 -4.09
CA LEU A 258 -1.05 11.29 -2.97
C LEU A 258 -0.99 10.47 -1.68
N ILE A 259 -1.96 9.57 -1.46
CA ILE A 259 -1.95 8.71 -0.27
C ILE A 259 -0.79 7.72 -0.33
N SER A 260 -0.48 7.14 -1.49
CA SER A 260 0.69 6.26 -1.65
C SER A 260 2.00 6.99 -1.27
N MET A 261 2.17 8.23 -1.77
CA MET A 261 3.31 9.06 -1.39
C MET A 261 3.34 9.31 0.12
N ALA A 262 2.22 9.69 0.73
CA ALA A 262 2.16 9.91 2.18
C ALA A 262 2.54 8.68 3.01
N GLN A 263 1.99 7.52 2.63
CA GLN A 263 2.16 6.25 3.36
C GLN A 263 3.61 5.75 3.29
N THR A 264 4.21 5.74 2.10
CA THR A 264 5.58 5.24 1.91
C THR A 264 6.60 6.05 2.71
N ARG A 265 6.49 7.39 2.77
CA ARG A 265 7.39 8.21 3.61
C ARG A 265 7.20 7.95 5.09
N ALA A 266 5.95 7.80 5.53
CA ALA A 266 5.65 7.51 6.94
C ALA A 266 6.22 6.16 7.38
N MET A 267 6.13 5.12 6.52
CA MET A 267 6.69 3.80 6.79
C MET A 267 8.21 3.79 6.69
N TYR A 268 8.78 4.44 5.70
CA TYR A 268 10.24 4.54 5.56
C TYR A 268 10.90 5.27 6.73
N ALA A 269 10.23 6.25 7.34
CA ALA A 269 10.70 6.87 8.58
C ALA A 269 10.91 5.85 9.72
N ASN A 270 10.11 4.77 9.78
CA ASN A 270 10.31 3.71 10.77
C ASN A 270 11.60 2.92 10.52
N VAL A 271 11.95 2.67 9.25
CA VAL A 271 13.21 2.02 8.87
C VAL A 271 14.40 2.87 9.29
N LEU A 272 14.37 4.16 8.97
CA LEU A 272 15.41 5.12 9.35
C LEU A 272 15.56 5.22 10.87
N GLN A 273 14.42 5.23 11.59
CA GLN A 273 14.42 5.22 13.05
C GLN A 273 15.05 3.93 13.62
N ALA A 274 14.72 2.77 13.06
CA ALA A 274 15.23 1.48 13.52
C ALA A 274 16.75 1.35 13.38
N ILE A 275 17.35 1.97 12.35
CA ILE A 275 18.81 1.94 12.16
C ILE A 275 19.56 3.08 12.88
N SER A 276 18.83 4.06 13.42
CA SER A 276 19.41 5.26 14.04
C SER A 276 20.21 4.99 15.32
N GLU A 277 19.96 3.85 15.99
CA GLU A 277 20.75 3.43 17.15
C GLU A 277 22.19 3.09 16.78
N LYS A 278 22.39 2.54 15.57
CA LYS A 278 23.71 2.14 15.06
C LYS A 278 24.39 3.25 14.27
N TYR A 279 23.62 3.99 13.48
CA TYR A 279 24.15 5.00 12.56
C TYR A 279 23.64 6.39 12.93
N GLU A 280 24.56 7.30 13.25
CA GLU A 280 24.24 8.69 13.57
C GLU A 280 23.51 9.40 12.41
N ASN A 281 22.72 10.43 12.74
CA ASN A 281 21.94 11.28 11.82
C ASN A 281 20.73 10.62 11.14
N PHE A 282 20.57 9.29 11.19
CA PHE A 282 19.38 8.63 10.67
C PHE A 282 18.10 8.97 11.44
N GLY A 283 18.21 9.31 12.74
CA GLY A 283 17.08 9.81 13.52
C GLY A 283 16.54 11.16 13.01
N GLU A 284 17.42 12.08 12.60
CA GLU A 284 17.00 13.36 12.00
C GLU A 284 16.30 13.12 10.65
N LEU A 285 16.87 12.22 9.82
CA LEU A 285 16.24 11.82 8.56
C LEU A 285 14.86 11.20 8.78
N ALA A 286 14.70 10.36 9.80
CA ALA A 286 13.40 9.78 10.15
C ALA A 286 12.35 10.85 10.44
N GLU A 287 12.68 11.85 11.26
CA GLU A 287 11.77 12.97 11.54
C GLU A 287 11.45 13.80 10.29
N GLN A 288 12.46 14.04 9.43
CA GLN A 288 12.27 14.76 8.17
C GLN A 288 11.30 14.03 7.23
N TYR A 289 11.50 12.73 7.01
CA TYR A 289 10.59 11.93 6.18
C TYR A 289 9.20 11.79 6.80
N ARG A 290 9.08 11.70 8.14
CA ARG A 290 7.78 11.72 8.81
C ARG A 290 7.04 13.04 8.58
N SER A 291 7.74 14.17 8.66
CA SER A 291 7.19 15.50 8.35
C SER A 291 6.73 15.61 6.90
N ILE A 292 7.55 15.14 5.94
CA ILE A 292 7.21 15.09 4.52
C ILE A 292 5.96 14.22 4.28
N GLY A 293 5.91 13.02 4.86
CA GLY A 293 4.75 12.14 4.77
C GLY A 293 3.48 12.79 5.33
N HIS A 294 3.60 13.55 6.44
CA HIS A 294 2.50 14.33 6.98
C HIS A 294 2.04 15.45 6.01
N GLN A 295 2.97 16.12 5.34
CA GLN A 295 2.61 17.13 4.34
C GLN A 295 1.86 16.53 3.16
N TRP A 296 2.31 15.40 2.63
CA TRP A 296 1.58 14.63 1.63
C TRP A 296 0.18 14.26 2.13
N LYS A 297 0.05 13.73 3.36
CA LYS A 297 -1.26 13.37 3.94
C LYS A 297 -2.21 14.57 4.06
N ILE A 298 -1.71 15.74 4.47
CA ILE A 298 -2.52 16.96 4.49
C ILE A 298 -2.98 17.30 3.07
N THR A 299 -2.10 17.15 2.07
CA THR A 299 -2.44 17.41 0.66
C THR A 299 -3.49 16.43 0.14
N THR A 300 -3.39 15.13 0.46
CA THR A 300 -4.44 14.13 0.19
C THR A 300 -5.78 14.54 0.80
N ASN A 301 -5.78 15.01 2.05
CA ASN A 301 -7.02 15.47 2.70
C ASN A 301 -7.61 16.74 2.05
N MET A 302 -6.82 17.51 1.30
CA MET A 302 -7.35 18.61 0.49
C MET A 302 -8.13 18.09 -0.72
N ILE A 303 -7.67 17.02 -1.37
CA ILE A 303 -8.42 16.33 -2.43
C ILE A 303 -9.74 15.77 -1.90
N LEU A 304 -9.75 15.15 -0.72
CA LEU A 304 -11.02 14.70 -0.11
C LEU A 304 -12.02 15.84 0.12
N LYS A 305 -11.54 17.04 0.41
CA LYS A 305 -12.41 18.23 0.54
C LYS A 305 -12.85 18.80 -0.81
N ALA A 306 -12.18 18.42 -1.90
CA ALA A 306 -12.55 18.86 -3.25
C ALA A 306 -13.90 18.29 -3.68
N PHE A 307 -14.29 17.11 -3.17
CA PHE A 307 -15.59 16.48 -3.44
C PHE A 307 -16.77 17.41 -3.11
N ASP A 308 -16.65 18.18 -2.02
CA ASP A 308 -17.69 19.08 -1.50
C ASP A 308 -17.45 20.56 -1.83
N SER A 309 -16.47 20.90 -2.67
CA SER A 309 -16.06 22.31 -2.89
C SER A 309 -15.70 22.61 -4.35
N ASN A 310 -15.13 23.80 -4.62
CA ASN A 310 -14.64 24.13 -5.96
C ASN A 310 -13.43 23.23 -6.29
N ARG A 311 -13.69 22.19 -7.08
CA ARG A 311 -12.72 21.16 -7.46
C ARG A 311 -11.47 21.75 -8.10
N SER A 312 -11.64 22.66 -9.06
CA SER A 312 -10.52 23.24 -9.81
C SER A 312 -9.60 24.06 -8.91
N ASP A 313 -10.16 24.95 -8.09
CA ASP A 313 -9.39 25.76 -7.15
C ASP A 313 -8.65 24.87 -6.13
N MET A 314 -9.29 23.80 -5.67
CA MET A 314 -8.68 22.88 -4.72
C MET A 314 -7.53 22.10 -5.35
N VAL A 315 -7.69 21.59 -6.58
CA VAL A 315 -6.62 20.91 -7.31
C VAL A 315 -5.45 21.86 -7.57
N HIS A 316 -5.69 23.11 -7.97
CA HIS A 316 -4.62 24.11 -8.11
C HIS A 316 -3.82 24.32 -6.81
N ARG A 317 -4.51 24.41 -5.67
CA ARG A 317 -3.84 24.53 -4.36
C ARG A 317 -3.05 23.29 -3.99
N VAL A 318 -3.55 22.10 -4.37
CA VAL A 318 -2.84 20.84 -4.21
C VAL A 318 -1.54 20.84 -5.01
N LEU A 319 -1.57 21.23 -6.28
CA LEU A 319 -0.37 21.33 -7.13
C LEU A 319 0.69 22.26 -6.55
N GLN A 320 0.29 23.45 -6.08
CA GLN A 320 1.21 24.37 -5.39
C GLN A 320 1.87 23.73 -4.18
N LYS A 321 1.11 22.95 -3.41
CA LYS A 321 1.62 22.28 -2.22
C LYS A 321 2.56 21.14 -2.56
N ILE A 322 2.30 20.39 -3.64
CA ILE A 322 3.20 19.36 -4.15
C ILE A 322 4.54 19.97 -4.55
N SER A 323 4.56 21.13 -5.21
CA SER A 323 5.82 21.83 -5.56
C SER A 323 6.66 22.20 -4.32
N ILE A 324 6.02 22.59 -3.21
CA ILE A 324 6.70 22.85 -1.94
C ILE A 324 7.26 21.54 -1.35
N ILE A 325 6.44 20.50 -1.29
CA ILE A 325 6.84 19.18 -0.76
C ILE A 325 7.99 18.60 -1.57
N LYS A 326 7.96 18.73 -2.89
CA LYS A 326 9.02 18.31 -3.80
C LYS A 326 10.37 18.91 -3.39
N THR A 327 10.41 20.20 -3.03
CA THR A 327 11.64 20.85 -2.57
C THR A 327 12.19 20.18 -1.31
N GLN A 328 11.31 19.88 -0.35
CA GLN A 328 11.67 19.19 0.90
C GLN A 328 12.17 17.76 0.65
N GLU A 329 11.58 17.05 -0.31
CA GLU A 329 12.01 15.72 -0.73
C GLU A 329 13.41 15.75 -1.34
N PHE A 330 13.74 16.74 -2.19
CA PHE A 330 15.09 16.92 -2.74
C PHE A 330 16.11 17.16 -1.63
N GLU A 331 15.79 18.02 -0.65
CA GLU A 331 16.65 18.25 0.51
C GLU A 331 16.87 16.96 1.34
N ALA A 332 15.82 16.17 1.55
CA ALA A 332 15.90 14.90 2.27
C ALA A 332 16.76 13.87 1.52
N VAL A 333 16.64 13.80 0.19
CA VAL A 333 17.47 12.95 -0.67
C VAL A 333 18.94 13.35 -0.60
N THR A 334 19.26 14.65 -0.68
CA THR A 334 20.64 15.14 -0.53
C THR A 334 21.22 14.76 0.83
N LYS A 335 20.47 14.98 1.92
CA LYS A 335 20.92 14.58 3.26
C LYS A 335 21.08 13.07 3.41
N THR A 336 20.19 12.28 2.81
CA THR A 336 20.26 10.81 2.85
C THR A 336 21.57 10.33 2.21
N ARG A 337 21.94 10.89 1.05
CA ARG A 337 23.22 10.62 0.39
C ARG A 337 24.40 10.96 1.29
N GLU A 338 24.43 12.16 1.87
CA GLU A 338 25.52 12.59 2.76
C GLU A 338 25.67 11.66 3.98
N VAL A 339 24.55 11.22 4.56
CA VAL A 339 24.56 10.29 5.70
C VAL A 339 25.09 8.92 5.27
N LEU A 340 24.68 8.40 4.11
CA LEU A 340 25.19 7.13 3.57
C LEU A 340 26.69 7.17 3.31
N GLU A 341 27.20 8.26 2.72
CA GLU A 341 28.65 8.44 2.47
C GLU A 341 29.45 8.46 3.78
N ARG A 342 28.93 9.09 4.85
CA ARG A 342 29.59 9.13 6.17
C ARG A 342 29.69 7.76 6.83
N VAL A 343 28.72 6.88 6.60
CA VAL A 343 28.74 5.51 7.15
C VAL A 343 29.45 4.51 6.22
N GLY A 344 30.13 5.01 5.17
CA GLY A 344 30.99 4.21 4.29
C GLY A 344 30.25 3.45 3.20
N VAL A 345 28.98 3.77 2.93
CA VAL A 345 28.24 3.21 1.80
C VAL A 345 28.61 3.98 0.54
N VAL A 346 29.01 3.27 -0.51
CA VAL A 346 29.26 3.86 -1.83
C VAL A 346 27.92 4.04 -2.53
N VAL A 347 27.56 5.29 -2.83
CA VAL A 347 26.19 5.69 -3.20
C VAL A 347 26.02 5.96 -4.68
#